data_AF-A0A7V9PGV0-F1
#
_entry.id   AF-A0A7V9PGV0-F1
#
_cell.length_a   1.000
_cell.length_b   1.000
_cell.length_c   1.000
_cell.angle_alpha   90.00
_cell.angle_beta   90.00
_cell.angle_gamma   90.00
#
_symmetry.space_group_name_H-M   'P 1'
#
loop_
_entity.id
_entity.type
_entity.pdbx_description
1 polymer ?
#
loop_
_entity_poly.entity_id
_entity_poly.type
_entity_poly.pdbx_seq_one_letter_code
_entity_poly.pdbx_strand_id
1 'polypeptide(L)'
;MTGSHALIRLPAGSPDTVFLSEDRVIGGSVTARYWPRSAGWARIGADVDALGFDVRSSEEWTSWRAARRMLATRSRVADRSPRATQPDLTRTQRFAVPDSLLFLIFVATASFLWAGARRRAT
;
A
#
# COMPACT_ATOMS: atom_id res chain seq x y z
N MET A 1 -8.77 23.66 33.12
CA MET A 1 -8.42 23.41 31.71
C MET A 1 -9.32 24.29 30.87
N THR A 2 -8.80 25.40 30.37
CA THR A 2 -9.55 26.31 29.51
C THR A 2 -9.58 25.68 28.12
N GLY A 3 -10.71 25.09 27.72
CA GLY A 3 -10.85 24.53 26.39
C GLY A 3 -10.92 25.65 25.36
N SER A 4 -9.90 25.78 24.52
CA SER A 4 -9.94 26.67 23.36
C SER A 4 -10.84 26.06 22.29
N HIS A 5 -11.63 26.91 21.64
CA HIS A 5 -12.53 26.51 20.56
C HIS A 5 -12.26 27.37 19.33
N ALA A 6 -12.38 26.77 18.15
CA ALA A 6 -12.30 27.47 16.88
C ALA A 6 -13.62 27.34 16.12
N LEU A 7 -13.93 28.36 15.33
CA LEU A 7 -15.03 28.33 14.38
C LEU A 7 -14.53 27.85 13.03
N ILE A 8 -15.26 26.89 12.46
CA ILE A 8 -15.08 26.39 11.11
C ILE A 8 -16.24 26.88 10.27
N ARG A 9 -15.94 27.50 9.13
CA ARG A 9 -16.96 27.83 8.13
C ARG A 9 -17.00 26.72 7.08
N LEU A 10 -18.16 26.09 6.98
CA LEU A 10 -18.45 25.08 5.95
C LEU A 10 -18.86 25.76 4.63
N PRO A 11 -18.78 25.04 3.49
CA PRO A 11 -19.23 25.55 2.19
C PRO A 11 -20.71 25.96 2.19
N ALA A 12 -21.53 25.26 2.99
CA ALA A 12 -22.95 25.53 3.17
C ALA A 12 -23.25 26.82 3.96
N GLY A 13 -22.22 27.54 4.42
CA GLY A 13 -22.36 28.80 5.16
C GLY A 13 -22.66 28.65 6.64
N SER A 14 -23.03 27.44 7.11
CA SER A 14 -23.24 27.18 8.53
C SER A 14 -21.90 27.13 9.28
N PRO A 15 -21.70 27.95 10.34
CA PRO A 15 -20.55 27.83 11.21
C PRO A 15 -20.66 26.56 12.06
N ASP A 16 -19.53 25.90 12.27
CA ASP A 16 -19.38 24.73 13.12
C ASP A 16 -18.29 24.98 14.16
N THR A 17 -18.41 24.37 15.34
CA THR A 17 -17.47 24.60 16.45
C THR A 17 -16.56 23.39 16.61
N VAL A 18 -15.26 23.62 16.68
CA VAL A 18 -14.26 22.57 16.90
C VAL A 18 -13.47 22.82 18.17
N PHE A 19 -13.36 21.76 18.96
CA PHE A 19 -12.57 21.74 20.18
C PHE A 19 -11.08 21.57 19.84
N LEU A 20 -10.28 22.46 20.39
CA LEU A 20 -8.84 22.45 20.26
C LEU A 20 -8.22 21.79 21.49
N SER A 21 -7.23 20.93 21.27
CA SER A 21 -6.40 20.34 22.32
C SER A 21 -4.97 20.83 22.12
N GLU A 22 -4.42 21.52 23.12
CA GLU A 22 -3.02 21.90 23.14
C GLU A 22 -2.16 20.68 23.50
N ASP A 23 -1.08 20.48 22.76
CA ASP A 23 -0.07 19.49 23.10
C ASP A 23 0.81 20.04 24.23
N ARG A 24 0.87 19.32 25.35
CA ARG A 24 1.66 19.72 26.51
C ARG A 24 3.15 19.48 26.32
N VAL A 25 3.54 18.63 25.37
CA VAL A 25 4.94 18.27 25.13
C VAL A 25 5.59 19.28 24.19
N ILE A 26 4.83 19.75 23.19
CA ILE A 26 5.28 20.70 22.18
C ILE A 26 4.48 21.99 22.39
N GLY A 27 4.98 22.86 23.27
CA GLY A 27 4.30 24.12 23.60
C GLY A 27 3.93 24.91 22.35
N GLY A 28 2.68 25.36 22.27
CA GLY A 28 2.13 26.08 21.11
C GLY A 28 1.63 25.20 19.96
N SER A 29 1.76 23.87 20.04
CA SER A 29 1.12 22.96 19.08
C SER A 29 -0.33 22.71 19.49
N VAL A 30 -1.25 23.01 18.58
CA VAL A 30 -2.68 22.80 18.79
C VAL A 30 -3.19 21.75 17.81
N THR A 31 -3.85 20.73 18.35
CA THR A 31 -4.46 19.64 17.58
C THR A 31 -5.96 19.69 17.70
N ALA A 32 -6.65 19.52 16.60
CA ALA A 32 -8.10 19.54 16.54
C ALA A 32 -8.61 18.29 15.82
N ARG A 33 -9.81 17.85 16.21
CA ARG A 33 -10.43 16.66 15.63
C ARG A 33 -11.82 17.02 15.17
N TYR A 34 -12.02 17.01 13.85
CA TYR A 34 -13.24 17.49 13.23
C TYR A 34 -13.99 16.39 12.49
N TRP A 35 -15.30 16.29 12.75
CA TRP A 35 -16.23 15.39 12.07
C TRP A 35 -17.14 16.23 11.18
N PRO A 36 -16.77 16.42 9.91
CA PRO A 36 -17.55 17.25 9.01
C PRO A 36 -18.90 16.62 8.70
N ARG A 37 -19.93 17.47 8.59
CA ARG A 37 -21.29 17.06 8.21
C ARG A 37 -21.51 17.07 6.69
N SER A 38 -20.70 17.82 5.96
CA SER A 38 -20.77 17.95 4.50
C SER A 38 -19.37 18.01 3.89
N ALA A 39 -19.26 17.60 2.63
CA ALA A 39 -18.04 17.69 1.83
C ALA A 39 -17.88 19.11 1.23
N GLY A 40 -16.64 19.48 0.93
CA GLY A 40 -16.23 20.71 0.27
C GLY A 40 -15.16 21.50 1.03
N TRP A 41 -14.83 22.69 0.53
CA TRP A 41 -13.86 23.58 1.15
C TRP A 41 -14.35 24.19 2.46
N ALA A 42 -13.67 23.88 3.54
CA ALA A 42 -13.87 24.46 4.85
C ALA A 42 -12.70 25.40 5.22
N ARG A 43 -12.95 26.33 6.13
CA ARG A 43 -11.93 27.27 6.61
C ARG A 43 -11.97 27.34 8.13
N ILE A 44 -10.80 27.24 8.79
CA ILE A 44 -10.64 27.47 10.23
C ILE A 44 -10.13 28.90 10.43
N GLY A 45 -10.84 29.68 11.26
CA GLY A 45 -10.47 31.06 11.59
C GLY A 45 -11.50 32.09 11.13
N ALA A 46 -11.43 33.29 11.72
CA ALA A 46 -12.38 34.37 11.48
C ALA A 46 -11.96 35.36 10.38
N ASP A 47 -10.67 35.38 9.99
CA ASP A 47 -10.04 36.49 9.27
C ASP A 47 -9.15 36.07 8.08
N VAL A 48 -8.34 37.01 7.58
CA VAL A 48 -7.43 36.91 6.41
C VAL A 48 -6.48 35.70 6.49
N ASP A 49 -6.09 35.28 7.68
CA ASP A 49 -5.19 34.12 7.92
C ASP A 49 -5.94 32.79 8.09
N ALA A 50 -7.20 32.70 7.66
CA ALA A 50 -7.98 31.47 7.79
C ALA A 50 -7.37 30.31 6.98
N LEU A 51 -7.06 29.22 7.66
CA LEU A 51 -6.53 28.00 7.05
C LEU A 51 -7.66 27.28 6.30
N GLY A 52 -7.56 27.24 4.98
CA GLY A 52 -8.46 26.48 4.12
C GLY A 52 -8.05 25.02 4.05
N PHE A 53 -9.02 24.12 4.16
CA PHE A 53 -8.82 22.68 3.95
C PHE A 53 -10.03 22.07 3.25
N ASP A 54 -9.77 21.04 2.46
CA ASP A 54 -10.79 20.37 1.67
C ASP A 54 -11.33 19.14 2.41
N VAL A 55 -12.65 19.13 2.61
CA VAL A 55 -13.36 18.03 3.25
C VAL A 55 -13.91 17.10 2.17
N ARG A 56 -13.45 15.86 2.18
CA ARG A 56 -13.92 14.84 1.24
C ARG A 56 -15.10 14.06 1.79
N SER A 57 -15.99 13.62 0.89
CA SER A 57 -17.04 12.66 1.25
C SER A 57 -16.42 11.30 1.63
N SER A 58 -17.21 10.42 2.27
CA SER A 58 -16.77 9.06 2.62
C SER A 58 -16.33 8.25 1.40
N GLU A 59 -17.06 8.38 0.28
CA GLU A 59 -16.75 7.74 -0.99
C GLU A 59 -15.44 8.27 -1.58
N GLU A 60 -15.26 9.59 -1.59
CA GLU A 60 -14.03 10.24 -2.02
C GLU A 60 -12.84 9.90 -1.13
N TRP A 61 -13.06 9.64 0.15
CA TRP A 61 -12.00 9.25 1.07
C TRP A 61 -11.42 7.88 0.73
N THR A 62 -12.25 6.98 0.21
CA THR A 62 -11.82 5.66 -0.22
C THR A 62 -10.96 5.77 -1.47
N SER A 63 -11.41 6.52 -2.48
CA SER A 63 -10.65 6.74 -3.71
C SER A 63 -9.34 7.52 -3.45
N TRP A 64 -9.38 8.53 -2.59
CA TRP A 64 -8.19 9.29 -2.20
C TRP A 64 -7.17 8.43 -1.44
N ARG A 65 -7.62 7.58 -0.50
CA ARG A 65 -6.73 6.61 0.18
C ARG A 65 -6.11 5.62 -0.81
N ALA A 66 -6.89 5.12 -1.75
CA ALA A 66 -6.38 4.23 -2.81
C ALA A 66 -5.32 4.94 -3.66
N ALA A 67 -5.60 6.16 -4.12
CA ALA A 67 -4.67 6.98 -4.89
C ALA A 67 -3.37 7.27 -4.11
N ARG A 68 -3.46 7.63 -2.82
CA ARG A 68 -2.27 7.83 -1.98
C ARG A 68 -1.46 6.55 -1.79
N ARG A 69 -2.12 5.40 -1.60
CA ARG A 69 -1.43 4.11 -1.55
C ARG A 69 -0.70 3.82 -2.85
N MET A 70 -1.33 4.06 -4.00
CA MET A 70 -0.70 3.88 -5.31
C MET A 70 0.50 4.80 -5.49
N LEU A 71 0.40 6.08 -5.11
CA LEU A 71 1.51 7.03 -5.17
C LEU A 71 2.68 6.63 -4.26
N ALA A 72 2.39 6.22 -3.02
CA ALA A 72 3.41 5.77 -2.08
C ALA A 72 4.09 4.45 -2.54
N THR A 73 3.33 3.55 -3.18
CA THR A 73 3.90 2.36 -3.81
C THR A 73 4.77 2.73 -4.99
N ARG A 74 4.33 3.67 -5.84
CA ARG A 74 5.09 4.13 -7.01
C ARG A 74 6.40 4.79 -6.60
N SER A 75 6.41 5.65 -5.58
CA SER A 75 7.64 6.25 -5.07
C SER A 75 8.58 5.20 -4.50
N ARG A 76 8.07 4.24 -3.70
CA ARG A 76 8.88 3.13 -3.21
C ARG A 76 9.45 2.24 -4.33
N VAL A 77 8.71 2.00 -5.40
CA VAL A 77 9.19 1.22 -6.56
C VAL A 77 10.17 2.03 -7.39
N ALA A 78 10.05 3.36 -7.45
CA ALA A 78 11.05 4.22 -8.08
C ALA A 78 12.34 4.27 -7.26
N ASP A 79 12.25 4.37 -5.94
CA ASP A 79 13.40 4.39 -5.04
C ASP A 79 14.07 3.02 -4.90
N ARG A 80 13.28 1.94 -5.01
CA ARG A 80 13.76 0.55 -5.11
C ARG A 80 13.89 0.09 -6.56
N SER A 81 13.80 0.98 -7.54
CA SER A 81 14.05 0.60 -8.91
C SER A 81 15.48 0.10 -8.92
N PRO A 82 15.72 -1.19 -9.21
CA PRO A 82 17.05 -1.75 -9.10
C PRO A 82 17.93 -0.89 -9.99
N ARG A 83 18.84 -0.14 -9.38
CA ARG A 83 19.93 0.58 -10.03
C ARG A 83 20.48 -0.42 -11.04
N ALA A 84 20.14 -0.21 -12.31
CA ALA A 84 20.16 -1.20 -13.39
C ALA A 84 20.91 -2.44 -12.93
N THR A 85 20.19 -3.44 -12.39
CA THR A 85 20.80 -4.75 -12.19
C THR A 85 21.19 -5.12 -13.60
N GLN A 86 22.47 -4.88 -13.96
CA GLN A 86 23.11 -5.56 -15.05
C GLN A 86 22.64 -6.99 -14.85
N PRO A 87 21.94 -7.59 -15.82
CA PRO A 87 21.65 -9.00 -15.71
C PRO A 87 23.03 -9.61 -15.56
N ASP A 88 23.38 -9.96 -14.33
CA ASP A 88 24.47 -10.85 -14.08
C ASP A 88 23.94 -12.11 -14.75
N LEU A 89 24.39 -12.28 -16.00
CA LEU A 89 24.30 -13.50 -16.75
C LEU A 89 25.11 -14.48 -15.92
N THR A 90 24.54 -14.88 -14.79
CA THR A 90 24.95 -16.00 -13.96
C THR A 90 24.81 -17.14 -14.92
N ARG A 91 25.95 -17.37 -15.57
CA ARG A 91 26.27 -18.40 -16.53
C ARG A 91 25.52 -19.62 -16.06
N THR A 92 24.35 -19.85 -16.65
CA THR A 92 23.60 -21.07 -16.41
C THR A 92 24.47 -22.12 -17.06
N GLN A 93 25.39 -22.71 -16.30
CA GLN A 93 26.18 -23.84 -16.74
C GLN A 93 25.14 -24.92 -17.03
N ARG A 94 24.74 -25.00 -18.29
CA ARG A 94 24.00 -26.14 -18.83
C ARG A 94 24.98 -27.29 -18.74
N PHE A 95 24.96 -28.00 -17.62
CA PHE A 95 25.62 -29.28 -17.53
C PHE A 95 24.95 -30.17 -18.59
N ALA A 96 25.71 -30.52 -19.62
CA ALA A 96 25.25 -31.48 -20.61
C ALA A 96 25.04 -32.79 -19.86
N VAL A 97 23.78 -33.15 -19.63
CA VAL A 97 23.43 -34.44 -19.05
C VAL A 97 23.78 -35.50 -20.10
N PRO A 98 24.64 -36.50 -19.78
CA PRO A 98 24.95 -37.55 -20.74
C PRO A 98 23.70 -38.32 -21.13
N ASP A 99 23.50 -38.57 -22.42
CA ASP A 99 22.34 -39.31 -22.94
C ASP A 99 22.19 -40.71 -22.31
N SER A 100 23.32 -41.32 -21.92
CA SER A 100 23.35 -42.59 -21.19
C SER A 100 22.62 -42.53 -19.84
N LEU A 101 22.68 -41.40 -19.14
CA LEU A 101 22.03 -41.23 -17.84
C LEU A 101 20.51 -41.15 -18.00
N LEU A 102 20.03 -40.43 -19.03
CA LEU A 102 18.61 -40.40 -19.39
C LEU A 102 18.11 -41.79 -19.80
N PHE A 103 18.89 -42.51 -20.60
CA PHE A 103 18.57 -43.87 -21.02
C PHE A 103 18.45 -44.83 -19.82
N LEU A 104 19.38 -44.75 -18.85
CA LEU A 104 19.33 -45.59 -17.65
C LEU A 104 18.08 -45.31 -16.79
N ILE A 105 17.72 -44.04 -16.60
CA ILE A 105 16.49 -43.67 -15.87
C ILE A 105 15.26 -44.22 -16.58
N PHE A 106 15.23 -44.13 -17.91
CA PHE A 106 14.13 -44.68 -18.71
C PHE A 106 14.03 -46.21 -18.58
N VAL A 107 15.14 -46.94 -18.70
CA VAL A 107 15.14 -48.40 -18.57
C VAL A 107 14.73 -48.83 -17.16
N ALA A 108 15.20 -48.13 -16.12
CA ALA A 108 14.83 -48.42 -14.74
C ALA A 108 13.33 -48.24 -14.50
N THR A 109 12.75 -47.13 -14.99
CA THR A 109 11.32 -46.85 -14.84
C THR A 109 10.44 -47.81 -15.65
N ALA A 110 10.83 -48.13 -16.90
CA ALA A 110 10.14 -49.12 -17.72
C ALA A 110 10.18 -50.52 -17.10
N SER A 111 11.33 -50.94 -16.55
CA SER A 111 11.49 -52.23 -15.88
C SER A 111 10.62 -52.33 -14.62
N PHE A 112 10.58 -51.25 -13.81
CA PHE A 112 9.72 -51.18 -12.63
C PHE A 112 8.24 -51.30 -13.01
N LEU A 113 7.82 -50.59 -14.05
CA LEU A 113 6.43 -50.59 -14.52
C LEU A 113 6.03 -51.96 -15.07
N TRP A 114 6.93 -52.61 -15.81
CA TRP A 114 6.74 -53.97 -16.31
C TRP A 114 6.64 -55.00 -15.18
N ALA A 115 7.54 -54.93 -14.20
CA ALA A 115 7.50 -55.80 -13.01
C ALA A 115 6.22 -55.59 -12.19
N GLY A 116 5.72 -54.35 -12.12
CA GLY A 116 4.43 -54.03 -11.52
C GLY A 116 3.25 -54.59 -12.29
N ALA A 117 3.28 -54.56 -13.62
CA ALA A 117 2.24 -55.12 -14.47
C ALA A 117 2.14 -56.65 -14.34
N ARG A 118 3.28 -57.36 -14.33
CA ARG A 118 3.29 -58.83 -14.14
C ARG A 118 2.67 -59.28 -12.83
N ARG A 119 2.90 -58.55 -11.73
CA ARG A 119 2.30 -58.86 -10.42
C ARG A 119 0.78 -58.70 -10.37
N ARG A 120 0.17 -57.96 -11.30
CA ARG A 120 -1.29 -57.80 -11.38
C ARG A 120 -1.96 -58.85 -12.26
N ALA A 121 -1.18 -59.58 -13.06
CA ALA A 121 -1.67 -60.59 -14.00
C ALA A 121 -1.62 -62.02 -13.44
N THR A 122 -1.00 -62.20 -12.27
CA THR A 122 -0.97 -63.45 -11.46
C THR A 122 -1.86 -63.28 -10.24
#